data_AF-A0A7X0GT14-F1
#
_entry.id   AF-A0A7X0GT14-F1
#
_cell.length_a   1.000
_cell.length_b   1.000
_cell.length_c   1.000
_cell.angle_alpha   90.00
_cell.angle_beta   90.00
_cell.angle_gamma   90.00
#
_symmetry.space_group_name_H-M   'P 1'
#
loop_
_entity.id
_entity.type
_entity.pdbx_description
1 polymer ?
#
loop_
_entity_poly.entity_id
_entity_poly.type
_entity_poly.pdbx_seq_one_letter_code
_entity_poly.pdbx_strand_id
1 'polypeptide(L)'
;MHIGYTLGEFARWLNPIIRGWMQYYGAFYRTELYPLLKRINYYLMRWVRKKYRRLKTFKDFHRRWKQVTTAYPLFFAHWKWVQSIW
;
A
#
# COMPACT_ATOMS: atom_id res chain seq x y z
N MET A 1 11.99 6.44 8.72
CA MET A 1 11.36 5.21 8.19
C MET A 1 11.53 4.12 9.25
N HIS A 2 10.46 3.49 9.73
CA HIS A 2 10.54 2.42 10.75
C HIS A 2 11.11 1.13 10.12
N ILE A 3 12.43 1.06 9.97
CA ILE A 3 13.14 0.00 9.22
C ILE A 3 12.94 -1.39 9.87
N GLY A 4 12.67 -1.43 11.18
CA GLY A 4 12.43 -2.66 11.94
C GLY A 4 11.03 -3.28 11.76
N TYR A 5 10.00 -2.51 11.39
CA TYR A 5 8.62 -3.01 11.39
C TYR A 5 8.41 -4.12 10.37
N THR A 6 7.75 -5.20 10.80
CA THR A 6 7.12 -6.18 9.91
C THR A 6 6.08 -5.52 9.02
N LEU A 7 5.69 -6.20 7.94
CA LEU A 7 4.65 -5.68 7.03
C LEU A 7 3.33 -5.38 7.77
N GLY A 8 2.98 -6.22 8.75
CA GLY A 8 1.78 -6.05 9.58
C GLY A 8 1.87 -4.91 10.59
N GLU A 9 3.01 -4.71 11.24
CA GLU A 9 3.22 -3.53 12.11
C GLU A 9 3.16 -2.23 11.32
N PHE A 10 3.75 -2.22 10.13
CA PHE A 10 3.68 -1.06 9.25
C PHE A 10 2.24 -0.77 8.80
N ALA A 11 1.47 -1.80 8.46
CA ALA A 11 0.05 -1.65 8.15
C ALA A 11 -0.76 -1.12 9.35
N ARG A 12 -0.54 -1.66 10.56
CA ARG A 12 -1.23 -1.20 11.78
C ARG A 12 -0.96 0.28 12.06
N TRP A 13 0.27 0.74 11.86
CA TRP A 13 0.64 2.14 12.04
C TRP A 13 0.05 3.06 10.95
N LEU A 14 0.11 2.64 9.69
CA LEU A 14 -0.27 3.49 8.56
C LEU A 14 -1.80 3.56 8.33
N ASN A 15 -2.52 2.47 8.60
CA ASN A 15 -3.95 2.35 8.35
C ASN A 15 -4.83 3.43 9.01
N PRO A 16 -4.67 3.79 10.30
CA PRO A 16 -5.49 4.85 10.90
C PRO A 16 -5.28 6.21 10.21
N ILE A 17 -4.04 6.55 9.83
CA ILE A 17 -3.71 7.81 9.15
C ILE A 17 -4.39 7.87 7.78
N ILE A 18 -4.22 6.81 6.97
CA ILE A 18 -4.83 6.72 5.64
C ILE A 18 -6.36 6.73 5.73
N ARG A 19 -6.95 6.01 6.71
CA ARG A 19 -8.40 6.03 6.91
C ARG A 19 -8.92 7.42 7.22
N GLY A 20 -8.21 8.19 8.05
CA GLY A 20 -8.55 9.60 8.31
C GLY A 20 -8.59 10.43 7.03
N TRP A 21 -7.56 10.31 6.18
CA TRP A 21 -7.54 11.02 4.90
C TRP A 21 -8.65 10.57 3.95
N MET A 22 -8.89 9.26 3.83
CA MET A 22 -9.95 8.73 3.00
C MET A 22 -11.34 9.14 3.49
N GLN A 23 -11.56 9.27 4.80
CA GLN A 23 -12.83 9.71 5.35
C GLN A 23 -13.06 11.20 5.13
N TYR A 24 -12.04 12.02 5.39
CA TYR A 24 -12.15 13.48 5.30
C TYR A 24 -12.08 13.97 3.85
N TYR A 25 -10.97 13.69 3.16
CA TYR A 25 -10.76 14.16 1.78
C TYR A 25 -11.51 13.32 0.75
N GLY A 26 -11.93 12.10 1.09
CA GLY A 26 -12.69 11.24 0.18
C GLY A 26 -14.04 11.78 -0.25
N ALA A 27 -14.69 12.54 0.62
CA ALA A 27 -16.00 13.10 0.38
C ALA A 27 -15.96 14.29 -0.59
N PHE A 28 -14.85 15.04 -0.63
CA PHE A 28 -14.76 16.32 -1.33
C PHE A 28 -13.70 16.37 -2.44
N TYR A 29 -12.55 15.70 -2.24
CA TYR A 29 -11.36 15.80 -3.11
C TYR A 29 -10.84 14.43 -3.52
N ARG A 30 -11.75 13.53 -3.92
CA ARG A 30 -11.40 12.14 -4.24
C ARG A 30 -10.35 12.08 -5.36
N THR A 31 -10.49 12.89 -6.40
CA THR A 31 -9.58 12.98 -7.56
C THR A 31 -8.16 13.38 -7.17
N GLU A 32 -8.00 14.32 -6.24
CA GLU A 32 -6.69 14.75 -5.72
C GLU A 32 -6.10 13.74 -4.73
N LEU A 33 -6.96 13.02 -4.01
CA LEU A 33 -6.53 11.99 -3.06
C LEU A 33 -5.98 10.75 -3.77
N TYR A 34 -6.49 10.38 -4.94
CA TYR A 34 -6.01 9.22 -5.72
C TYR A 34 -4.49 9.25 -6.00
N PRO A 35 -3.92 10.34 -6.56
CA PRO A 35 -2.47 10.48 -6.77
C PRO A 35 -1.65 10.30 -5.48
N LEU A 36 -2.13 10.85 -4.36
CA LEU A 36 -1.47 10.69 -3.06
C LEU A 36 -1.45 9.22 -2.63
N LEU A 37 -2.59 8.54 -2.68
CA LEU A 37 -2.70 7.12 -2.33
C LEU A 37 -1.85 6.24 -3.26
N LYS A 38 -1.80 6.55 -4.56
CA LYS A 38 -0.89 5.89 -5.52
C LYS A 38 0.58 6.08 -5.13
N ARG A 39 0.97 7.30 -4.75
CA ARG A 39 2.34 7.61 -4.32
C ARG A 39 2.73 6.83 -3.06
N ILE A 40 1.82 6.74 -2.09
CA ILE A 40 2.02 5.91 -0.89
C ILE A 40 2.19 4.43 -1.28
N ASN A 41 1.33 3.91 -2.16
CA ASN A 41 1.42 2.53 -2.62
C ASN A 41 2.76 2.23 -3.33
N TYR A 42 3.25 3.18 -4.13
CA TYR A 42 4.55 3.07 -4.78
C TYR A 42 5.71 2.97 -3.78
N TYR A 43 5.75 3.85 -2.77
CA TYR A 43 6.78 3.79 -1.74
C TYR A 43 6.69 2.53 -0.88
N LEU A 44 5.47 2.07 -0.60
CA LEU A 44 5.23 0.79 0.07
C LEU A 44 5.81 -0.37 -0.75
N MET A 45 5.50 -0.46 -2.05
CA MET A 45 6.04 -1.49 -2.92
C MET A 45 7.57 -1.44 -2.98
N ARG A 46 8.16 -0.24 -3.09
CA ARG A 46 9.63 -0.05 -3.07
C ARG A 46 10.23 -0.54 -1.76
N TRP A 47 9.61 -0.25 -0.63
CA TRP A 47 10.05 -0.71 0.68
C TRP A 47 9.97 -2.23 0.82
N VAL A 48 8.84 -2.84 0.43
CA VAL A 48 8.65 -4.30 0.48
C VAL A 48 9.68 -5.00 -0.42
N ARG A 49 9.92 -4.50 -1.64
CA ARG A 49 10.98 -5.03 -2.51
C ARG A 49 12.37 -4.96 -1.88
N LYS A 50 12.69 -3.86 -1.20
CA LYS A 50 13.98 -3.70 -0.49
C LYS A 50 14.09 -4.65 0.72
N LYS A 51 13.00 -4.86 1.44
CA LYS A 51 12.95 -5.73 2.64
C LYS A 51 13.05 -7.21 2.28
N TYR A 52 12.35 -7.66 1.25
CA TYR A 52 12.30 -9.06 0.84
C TYR A 52 13.18 -9.31 -0.39
N ARG A 53 14.47 -9.62 -0.16
CA ARG A 53 15.44 -9.96 -1.21
C ARG A 53 15.05 -11.18 -2.07
N ARG A 54 14.05 -11.97 -1.66
CA ARG A 54 13.49 -13.09 -2.44
C ARG A 54 12.58 -12.64 -3.60
N LEU A 55 12.24 -11.36 -3.67
CA LEU A 55 11.39 -10.77 -4.72
C LEU A 55 12.21 -9.88 -5.68
N LYS A 56 13.42 -10.35 -6.06
CA LYS A 56 14.38 -9.58 -6.87
C LYS A 56 13.82 -9.18 -8.23
N THR A 57 13.18 -10.12 -8.94
CA THR A 57 12.63 -9.83 -10.26
C THR A 57 11.31 -9.06 -10.13
N PHE A 58 11.09 -8.13 -11.06
CA PHE A 58 9.82 -7.40 -11.11
C PHE A 58 8.63 -8.36 -11.30
N LYS A 59 8.79 -9.40 -12.13
CA LYS A 59 7.75 -10.40 -12.43
C LYS A 59 7.33 -11.19 -11.19
N ASP A 60 8.29 -11.67 -10.38
CA ASP A 60 7.98 -12.43 -9.16
C ASP A 60 7.37 -11.55 -8.08
N PHE A 61 7.91 -10.34 -7.91
CA PHE A 61 7.32 -9.36 -7.01
C PHE A 61 5.88 -9.04 -7.41
N HIS A 62 5.63 -8.77 -8.69
CA HIS A 62 4.31 -8.44 -9.21
C HIS A 62 3.31 -9.58 -8.99
N ARG A 63 3.70 -10.82 -9.31
CA ARG A 63 2.86 -12.01 -9.07
C ARG A 63 2.50 -12.14 -7.60
N ARG A 64 3.50 -12.06 -6.71
CA ARG A 64 3.28 -12.20 -5.27
C ARG A 64 2.46 -11.03 -4.69
N TRP A 65 2.71 -9.82 -5.16
CA TRP A 65 1.98 -8.63 -4.76
C TRP A 65 0.50 -8.76 -5.12
N LYS A 66 0.19 -9.13 -6.37
CA LYS A 66 -1.19 -9.38 -6.82
C LYS A 66 -1.88 -10.44 -5.98
N GLN A 67 -1.20 -11.55 -5.65
CA GLN A 67 -1.76 -12.58 -4.77
C GLN A 67 -2.08 -12.02 -3.37
N VAL A 68 -1.18 -11.24 -2.78
CA VAL A 68 -1.37 -10.66 -1.44
C VAL A 68 -2.50 -9.63 -1.44
N THR A 69 -2.56 -8.74 -2.42
CA THR A 69 -3.61 -7.72 -2.50
C THR A 69 -4.99 -8.35 -2.78
N THR A 70 -5.03 -9.45 -3.52
CA THR A 70 -6.28 -10.20 -3.78
C THR A 70 -6.74 -10.96 -2.54
N ALA A 71 -5.82 -11.62 -1.82
CA ALA A 71 -6.16 -12.40 -0.62
C ALA A 71 -6.48 -11.51 0.60
N TYR A 72 -5.82 -10.36 0.72
CA TYR A 72 -5.97 -9.45 1.86
C TYR A 72 -6.23 -8.01 1.38
N PRO A 73 -7.37 -7.73 0.72
CA PRO A 73 -7.66 -6.43 0.12
C PRO A 73 -7.79 -5.29 1.14
N LEU A 74 -7.94 -5.63 2.42
CA LEU A 74 -8.09 -4.68 3.54
C LEU A 74 -6.83 -4.55 4.40
N PHE A 75 -5.73 -5.21 4.01
CA PHE A 75 -4.50 -5.17 4.79
C PHE A 75 -3.94 -3.75 4.89
N PHE A 76 -3.99 -3.00 3.78
CA PHE A 76 -3.83 -1.56 3.78
C PHE A 76 -5.13 -0.87 3.43
N ALA A 77 -5.47 0.20 4.16
CA ALA A 77 -6.74 0.91 3.98
C ALA A 77 -6.92 1.47 2.55
N HIS A 78 -5.87 2.05 1.96
CA HIS A 78 -5.92 2.65 0.63
C HIS A 78 -6.06 1.64 -0.49
N TRP A 79 -5.80 0.35 -0.24
CA TRP A 79 -5.98 -0.68 -1.25
C TRP A 79 -7.41 -0.69 -1.75
N LYS A 80 -8.44 -0.42 -0.93
CA LYS A 80 -9.83 -0.28 -1.42
C LYS A 80 -9.99 0.64 -2.64
N TRP A 81 -9.17 1.68 -2.75
CA TRP A 81 -9.25 2.62 -3.87
C TRP A 81 -8.13 2.41 -4.87
N VAL A 82 -6.97 1.92 -4.43
CA VAL A 82 -5.79 1.71 -5.26
C VAL A 82 -5.29 0.27 -5.06
N GLN A 83 -6.06 -0.70 -5.57
CA GLN A 83 -5.66 -2.12 -5.61
C GLN A 83 -4.66 -2.40 -6.74
N SER A 84 -4.60 -1.52 -7.73
CA SER A 84 -3.79 -1.69 -8.92
C SER A 84 -2.34 -1.26 -8.65
N ILE A 85 -1.44 -2.19 -8.93
CA ILE A 85 -0.23 -1.83 -9.66
C ILE A 85 -0.78 -1.20 -10.95
N TRP A 86 -0.45 0.07 -11.23
CA TRP A 86 -1.00 0.99 -12.27
C TRP A 86 -2.00 2.05 -11.76
#